data_AF-A0A554K5M0-F1
#
_entry.id   AF-A0A554K5M0-F1
#
_cell.length_a   1.000
_cell.length_b   1.000
_cell.length_c   1.000
_cell.angle_alpha   90.00
_cell.angle_beta   90.00
_cell.angle_gamma   90.00
#
_symmetry.space_group_name_H-M   'P 1'
#
loop_
_entity.id
_entity.type
_entity.pdbx_description
1 polymer ?
#
loop_
_entity_poly.entity_id
_entity_poly.type
_entity_poly.pdbx_seq_one_letter_code
_entity_poly.pdbx_strand_id
1 'polypeptide(L)'
;MKKVLIIGVFVILALVALGLIGNIRKGEELTPEPTPSPTPTPADSSVPTPTPTPIKGAQNDRIESMRVILEEGARPRFSPDGQYFLFDRRNSNDLYADLYVSDLNGGIVTRLTEGREGVNQRNNGNGVYHSSKNYIIFISEESGHYLDDDKWLADPGIGLFSNLYATDFSGSRFWKLTDIPIKKALGDGIPATATVNPHFLKNGTLIWTERYAEGGNLNWGKWRLKAADFVEENGVPKLINTRVVYTPANGNYVTFMGELDSDNWVVSGNLNGQHEYGMDQYVLNIRNGSLKNLTNTPEYWEEDSSLTPSGKIVYMSNIDSQYKFDFTKDWVIQKVERDYYITDRNGGQKERLTFFNEPGAVEKSEYAILSVAADISPDGKYMAGTVGVQFGAGKDRGRIVLKIVLIKFKNPF
;
A
#
# COMPACT_ATOMS: atom_id res chain seq x y z
N MET A 1 -1.03 -47.84 -21.15
CA MET A 1 -0.64 -46.47 -21.53
C MET A 1 -1.63 -45.50 -20.92
N LYS A 2 -1.24 -44.84 -19.82
CA LYS A 2 -2.11 -43.98 -19.00
C LYS A 2 -2.06 -42.55 -19.52
N LYS A 3 -3.24 -41.96 -19.75
CA LYS A 3 -3.46 -40.54 -20.03
C LYS A 3 -3.08 -39.73 -18.79
N VAL A 4 -2.18 -38.77 -18.94
CA VAL A 4 -1.86 -37.77 -17.91
C VAL A 4 -2.80 -36.59 -18.12
N LEU A 5 -3.67 -36.38 -17.13
CA LEU A 5 -4.63 -35.28 -17.06
C LEU A 5 -3.88 -34.03 -16.57
N ILE A 6 -3.79 -33.00 -17.42
CA ILE A 6 -3.22 -31.70 -17.08
C ILE A 6 -4.25 -30.97 -16.20
N ILE A 7 -3.98 -30.94 -14.89
CA ILE A 7 -4.63 -30.04 -13.94
C ILE A 7 -3.60 -28.94 -13.68
N GLY A 8 -3.85 -27.72 -14.13
CA GLY A 8 -2.88 -26.62 -14.07
C GLY A 8 -3.53 -25.27 -13.77
N VAL A 9 -3.51 -24.91 -12.48
CA VAL A 9 -3.32 -23.57 -11.90
C VAL A 9 -4.31 -22.45 -12.31
N PHE A 10 -5.34 -22.24 -11.47
CA PHE A 10 -6.01 -20.94 -11.30
C PHE A 10 -5.60 -20.38 -9.94
N VAL A 11 -4.96 -19.21 -9.89
CA VAL A 11 -4.80 -18.42 -8.65
C VAL A 11 -5.18 -16.97 -8.95
N ILE A 12 -6.28 -16.61 -8.32
CA ILE A 12 -7.01 -15.35 -8.07
C ILE A 12 -6.54 -14.91 -6.67
N LEU A 13 -6.55 -13.69 -6.15
CA LEU A 13 -6.90 -12.33 -6.57
C LEU A 13 -6.18 -11.42 -5.54
N ALA A 14 -5.98 -10.14 -5.85
CA ALA A 14 -5.64 -9.12 -4.86
C ALA A 14 -6.76 -8.08 -4.78
N LEU A 15 -6.85 -7.38 -3.65
CA LEU A 15 -8.01 -6.64 -3.13
C LEU A 15 -8.58 -5.47 -3.96
N VAL A 16 -8.37 -5.41 -5.27
CA VAL A 16 -9.08 -4.49 -6.16
C VAL A 16 -9.78 -5.21 -7.34
N ALA A 17 -9.52 -6.51 -7.56
CA ALA A 17 -10.12 -7.25 -8.67
C ALA A 17 -11.59 -7.70 -8.47
N LEU A 18 -12.26 -7.30 -7.38
CA LEU A 18 -13.71 -7.53 -7.18
C LEU A 18 -14.60 -6.35 -7.67
N GLY A 19 -14.04 -5.38 -8.40
CA GLY A 19 -14.81 -4.29 -8.97
C GLY A 19 -15.62 -4.60 -10.24
N LEU A 20 -15.28 -5.64 -11.04
CA LEU A 20 -15.75 -5.67 -12.44
C LEU A 20 -15.99 -7.06 -13.10
N ILE A 21 -16.21 -8.16 -12.36
CA ILE A 21 -16.71 -9.42 -12.98
C ILE A 21 -18.25 -9.43 -13.02
N GLY A 22 -18.81 -8.38 -13.63
CA GLY A 22 -20.26 -8.17 -13.67
C GLY A 22 -20.72 -7.49 -14.95
N ASN A 23 -20.15 -7.86 -16.12
CA ASN A 23 -20.81 -7.72 -17.43
C ASN A 23 -19.90 -8.27 -18.55
N ILE A 24 -20.03 -9.56 -18.87
CA ILE A 24 -19.72 -10.06 -20.21
C ILE A 24 -21.06 -10.50 -20.81
N ARG A 25 -21.68 -9.61 -21.60
CA ARG A 25 -22.80 -9.96 -22.48
C ARG A 25 -22.28 -10.55 -23.78
N LYS A 26 -23.09 -11.49 -24.29
CA LYS A 26 -22.94 -12.31 -25.49
C LYS A 26 -22.62 -11.48 -26.73
N GLY A 27 -21.83 -12.09 -27.62
CA GLY A 27 -21.34 -11.48 -28.84
C GLY A 27 -22.40 -11.14 -29.87
N GLU A 28 -22.04 -10.17 -30.72
CA GLU A 28 -22.69 -9.83 -31.97
C GLU A 28 -21.64 -9.65 -33.07
N GLU A 29 -22.07 -9.95 -34.29
CA GLU A 29 -21.34 -10.05 -35.55
C GLU A 29 -20.56 -8.80 -35.97
N LEU A 30 -19.42 -9.07 -36.62
CA LEU A 30 -18.56 -8.07 -37.26
C LEU A 30 -19.25 -7.46 -38.48
N THR A 31 -19.49 -6.14 -38.44
CA THR A 31 -19.79 -5.30 -39.61
C THR A 31 -18.59 -4.39 -39.91
N PRO A 32 -18.42 -3.94 -41.18
CA PRO A 32 -17.17 -3.34 -41.64
C PRO A 32 -16.92 -1.93 -41.08
N GLU A 33 -15.62 -1.65 -40.95
CA GLU A 33 -14.96 -0.52 -40.30
C GLU A 33 -15.31 0.85 -40.94
N PRO A 34 -15.79 1.84 -40.16
CA PRO A 34 -15.97 3.21 -40.64
C PRO A 34 -14.66 4.02 -40.56
N THR A 35 -14.46 4.88 -41.55
CA THR A 35 -13.37 5.85 -41.71
C THR A 35 -13.11 6.69 -40.44
N PRO A 36 -11.84 6.94 -40.05
CA PRO A 36 -11.52 7.66 -38.82
C PRO A 36 -11.99 9.12 -38.87
N SER A 37 -12.87 9.48 -37.94
CA SER A 37 -13.18 10.88 -37.59
C SER A 37 -12.09 11.44 -36.66
N PRO A 38 -11.78 12.74 -36.73
CA PRO A 38 -10.76 13.36 -35.88
C PRO A 38 -11.14 13.21 -34.40
N THR A 39 -10.21 12.65 -33.62
CA THR A 39 -10.31 12.51 -32.16
C THR A 39 -10.42 13.89 -31.53
N PRO A 40 -11.50 14.22 -30.79
CA PRO A 40 -11.56 15.46 -30.03
C PRO A 40 -10.52 15.42 -28.91
N THR A 41 -9.73 16.49 -28.81
CA THR A 41 -8.84 16.78 -27.67
C THR A 41 -9.64 16.63 -26.36
N PRO A 42 -9.15 15.88 -25.36
CA PRO A 42 -9.84 15.78 -24.08
C PRO A 42 -9.95 17.16 -23.45
N ALA A 43 -11.18 17.64 -23.27
CA ALA A 43 -11.43 18.81 -22.45
C ALA A 43 -11.09 18.45 -20.99
N ASP A 44 -10.22 19.24 -20.37
CA ASP A 44 -9.86 19.16 -18.96
C ASP A 44 -11.14 19.40 -18.14
N SER A 45 -11.81 18.31 -17.75
CA SER A 45 -13.03 18.35 -16.95
C SER A 45 -12.66 18.60 -15.49
N SER A 46 -12.23 19.82 -15.20
CA SER A 46 -12.01 20.33 -13.85
C SER A 46 -13.34 20.73 -13.21
N VAL A 47 -14.35 19.86 -13.22
CA VAL A 47 -15.54 20.08 -12.39
C VAL A 47 -15.07 19.92 -10.95
N PRO A 48 -15.13 20.97 -10.11
CA PRO A 48 -14.71 20.85 -8.72
C PRO A 48 -15.61 19.85 -8.02
N THR A 49 -15.06 18.70 -7.64
CA THR A 49 -15.71 17.76 -6.73
C THR A 49 -16.08 18.54 -5.47
N PRO A 50 -17.36 18.51 -5.02
CA PRO A 50 -17.76 19.22 -3.82
C PRO A 50 -16.84 18.82 -2.67
N THR A 51 -16.27 19.82 -1.98
CA THR A 51 -15.42 19.57 -0.81
C THR A 51 -16.27 18.82 0.22
N PRO A 52 -15.94 17.56 0.56
CA PRO A 52 -16.71 16.80 1.53
C PRO A 52 -16.72 17.54 2.87
N THR A 53 -17.91 17.72 3.43
CA THR A 53 -18.11 18.38 4.71
C THR A 53 -17.40 17.59 5.81
N PRO A 54 -16.51 18.21 6.59
CA PRO A 54 -15.86 17.54 7.71
C PRO A 54 -16.88 17.01 8.71
N ILE A 55 -16.70 15.77 9.16
CA ILE A 55 -17.39 15.25 10.33
C ILE A 55 -16.73 15.90 11.55
N LYS A 56 -17.52 16.63 12.33
CA LYS A 56 -17.06 17.29 13.56
C LYS A 56 -17.05 16.27 14.70
N GLY A 57 -15.86 15.97 15.22
CA GLY A 57 -15.63 14.95 16.24
C GLY A 57 -15.52 13.52 15.69
N ALA A 58 -15.20 12.60 16.58
CA ALA A 58 -15.26 11.15 16.39
C ALA A 58 -15.57 10.49 17.75
N GLN A 59 -15.85 9.20 17.74
CA GLN A 59 -16.03 8.41 18.96
C GLN A 59 -14.78 8.46 19.86
N ASN A 60 -13.58 8.44 19.27
CA ASN A 60 -12.33 8.67 19.99
C ASN A 60 -12.15 10.16 20.29
N ASP A 61 -11.96 10.51 21.57
CA ASP A 61 -11.89 11.89 22.03
C ASP A 61 -10.60 12.63 21.62
N ARG A 62 -9.58 11.92 21.11
CA ARG A 62 -8.37 12.53 20.53
C ARG A 62 -8.61 13.13 19.16
N ILE A 63 -9.61 12.66 18.43
CA ILE A 63 -9.90 13.13 17.08
C ILE A 63 -10.76 14.39 17.15
N GLU A 64 -10.26 15.48 16.55
CA GLU A 64 -10.98 16.74 16.42
C GLU A 64 -11.98 16.69 15.26
N SER A 65 -11.53 16.18 14.12
CA SER A 65 -12.33 16.10 12.90
C SER A 65 -11.80 15.05 11.94
N MET A 66 -12.69 14.54 11.10
CA MET A 66 -12.33 13.65 10.00
C MET A 66 -13.01 14.09 8.70
N ARG A 67 -12.32 13.92 7.58
CA ARG A 67 -12.92 14.07 6.25
C ARG A 67 -12.23 13.16 5.24
N VAL A 68 -12.99 12.65 4.28
CA VAL A 68 -12.40 12.14 3.03
C VAL A 68 -11.78 13.34 2.31
N ILE A 69 -10.56 13.21 1.79
CA ILE A 69 -9.92 14.28 1.01
C ILE A 69 -9.66 13.86 -0.44
N LEU A 70 -9.51 12.56 -0.70
CA LEU A 70 -9.33 12.04 -2.05
C LEU A 70 -10.13 10.77 -2.25
N GLU A 71 -10.73 10.68 -3.42
CA GLU A 71 -11.34 9.48 -3.95
C GLU A 71 -10.30 8.69 -4.76
N GLU A 72 -10.42 7.37 -4.74
CA GLU A 72 -9.58 6.42 -5.49
C GLU A 72 -8.07 6.48 -5.16
N GLY A 73 -7.70 7.04 -4.01
CA GLY A 73 -6.31 7.17 -3.55
C GLY A 73 -5.92 6.18 -2.45
N ALA A 74 -4.64 5.84 -2.39
CA ALA A 74 -4.08 4.93 -1.40
C ALA A 74 -2.65 5.31 -0.96
N ARG A 75 -2.25 4.75 0.19
CA ARG A 75 -0.88 4.76 0.74
C ARG A 75 -0.30 6.17 0.84
N PRO A 76 -0.98 7.10 1.55
CA PRO A 76 -0.50 8.46 1.67
C PRO A 76 0.81 8.50 2.45
N ARG A 77 1.72 9.41 2.09
CA ARG A 77 2.97 9.68 2.81
C ARG A 77 3.24 11.18 2.90
N PHE A 78 3.32 11.73 4.09
CA PHE A 78 3.51 13.18 4.28
C PHE A 78 4.86 13.65 3.76
N SER A 79 4.88 14.87 3.21
CA SER A 79 6.12 15.59 2.97
C SER A 79 6.82 15.90 4.29
N PRO A 80 8.16 16.07 4.32
CA PRO A 80 8.88 16.35 5.56
C PRO A 80 8.48 17.66 6.27
N ASP A 81 7.76 18.58 5.60
CA ASP A 81 7.15 19.77 6.22
C ASP A 81 5.66 19.62 6.58
N GLY A 82 5.05 18.48 6.26
CA GLY A 82 3.63 18.20 6.53
C GLY A 82 2.64 19.02 5.70
N GLN A 83 3.09 19.77 4.68
CA GLN A 83 2.20 20.60 3.86
C GLN A 83 1.50 19.81 2.75
N TYR A 84 2.11 18.70 2.33
CA TYR A 84 1.64 17.85 1.25
C TYR A 84 1.69 16.39 1.68
N PHE A 85 1.09 15.52 0.87
CA PHE A 85 1.35 14.10 0.92
C PHE A 85 1.44 13.51 -0.48
N LEU A 86 2.32 12.53 -0.64
CA LEU A 86 2.34 11.60 -1.77
C LEU A 86 1.21 10.63 -1.61
N PHE A 87 0.66 10.13 -2.71
CA PHE A 87 -0.22 8.98 -2.71
C PHE A 87 -0.21 8.36 -4.10
N ASP A 88 -0.66 7.11 -4.19
CA ASP A 88 -0.91 6.48 -5.46
C ASP A 88 -2.42 6.33 -5.73
N ARG A 89 -2.78 6.38 -7.01
CA ARG A 89 -4.16 6.28 -7.47
C ARG A 89 -4.19 5.63 -8.84
N ARG A 90 -5.17 4.76 -9.05
CA ARG A 90 -5.40 4.15 -10.37
C ARG A 90 -5.97 5.16 -11.35
N ASN A 91 -5.42 5.16 -12.56
CA ASN A 91 -5.97 5.90 -13.67
C ASN A 91 -7.27 5.23 -14.14
N SER A 92 -8.34 5.98 -14.33
CA SER A 92 -9.62 5.43 -14.81
C SER A 92 -9.55 4.91 -16.24
N ASN A 93 -8.57 5.37 -17.03
CA ASN A 93 -8.45 5.06 -18.46
C ASN A 93 -7.69 3.76 -18.71
N ASP A 94 -6.58 3.54 -18.00
CA ASP A 94 -5.70 2.38 -18.20
C ASP A 94 -5.63 1.41 -17.00
N LEU A 95 -6.23 1.77 -15.85
CA LEU A 95 -6.29 0.98 -14.62
C LEU A 95 -4.96 0.75 -13.90
N TYR A 96 -3.84 1.30 -14.39
CA TYR A 96 -2.57 1.30 -13.69
C TYR A 96 -2.54 2.38 -12.62
N ALA A 97 -1.81 2.13 -11.53
CA ALA A 97 -1.57 3.14 -10.51
C ALA A 97 -0.51 4.14 -10.96
N ASP A 98 -0.73 5.41 -10.62
CA ASP A 98 0.23 6.50 -10.78
C ASP A 98 0.48 7.19 -9.43
N LEU A 99 1.64 7.85 -9.32
CA LEU A 99 2.02 8.62 -8.15
C LEU A 99 1.65 10.10 -8.31
N TYR A 100 1.12 10.69 -7.24
CA TYR A 100 0.65 12.07 -7.20
C TYR A 100 1.09 12.75 -5.90
N VAL A 101 1.14 14.08 -5.92
CA VAL A 101 1.26 14.93 -4.73
C VAL A 101 -0.05 15.69 -4.54
N SER A 102 -0.57 15.70 -3.32
CA SER A 102 -1.74 16.49 -2.96
C SER A 102 -1.48 17.37 -1.74
N ASP A 103 -2.19 18.51 -1.68
CA ASP A 103 -2.28 19.31 -0.47
C ASP A 103 -3.25 18.69 0.55
N LEU A 104 -3.29 19.26 1.76
CA LEU A 104 -4.17 18.76 2.83
C LEU A 104 -5.67 18.92 2.55
N ASN A 105 -6.05 19.64 1.48
CA ASN A 105 -7.43 19.81 1.04
C ASN A 105 -7.84 18.81 -0.06
N GLY A 106 -6.93 17.95 -0.52
CA GLY A 106 -7.19 17.00 -1.60
C GLY A 106 -6.98 17.59 -2.99
N GLY A 107 -6.42 18.80 -3.10
CA GLY A 107 -6.02 19.37 -4.38
C GLY A 107 -4.79 18.63 -4.92
N ILE A 108 -4.84 18.15 -6.16
CA ILE A 108 -3.67 17.55 -6.82
C ILE A 108 -2.71 18.67 -7.23
N VAL A 109 -1.54 18.71 -6.61
CA VAL A 109 -0.49 19.70 -6.85
C VAL A 109 0.43 19.26 -7.98
N THR A 110 0.71 17.96 -8.07
CA THR A 110 1.61 17.42 -9.09
C THR A 110 1.23 15.98 -9.45
N ARG A 111 1.25 15.69 -10.75
CA ARG A 111 1.15 14.35 -11.33
C ARG A 111 2.58 13.88 -11.62
N LEU A 112 3.07 12.91 -10.84
CA LEU A 112 4.49 12.55 -10.85
C LEU A 112 4.82 11.53 -11.93
N THR A 113 3.96 10.55 -12.21
CA THR A 113 4.25 9.48 -13.19
C THR A 113 3.26 9.41 -14.36
N GLU A 114 2.03 9.90 -14.15
CA GLU A 114 0.97 9.86 -15.17
C GLU A 114 1.40 10.61 -16.44
N GLY A 115 1.50 9.87 -17.55
CA GLY A 115 1.86 10.41 -18.86
C GLY A 115 3.30 10.94 -18.95
N ARG A 116 4.19 10.53 -18.04
CA ARG A 116 5.58 11.02 -18.01
C ARG A 116 6.54 10.08 -18.75
N GLU A 117 7.41 10.68 -19.56
CA GLU A 117 8.52 9.95 -20.19
C GLU A 117 9.59 9.58 -19.16
N GLY A 118 10.32 8.49 -19.41
CA GLY A 118 11.41 8.01 -18.54
C GLY A 118 10.98 7.10 -17.39
N VAL A 119 9.68 6.86 -17.22
CA VAL A 119 9.12 5.87 -16.30
C VAL A 119 8.14 4.96 -17.04
N ASN A 120 8.03 3.70 -16.59
CA ASN A 120 7.09 2.76 -17.16
C ASN A 120 5.66 3.24 -16.90
N GLN A 121 4.85 3.35 -17.95
CA GLN A 121 3.43 3.69 -17.86
C GLN A 121 2.61 2.43 -17.50
N ARG A 122 2.95 1.88 -16.32
CA ARG A 122 2.38 0.71 -15.66
C ARG A 122 2.14 1.06 -14.18
N ASN A 123 2.01 0.10 -13.27
CA ASN A 123 1.81 0.45 -11.85
C ASN A 123 3.03 1.18 -11.27
N ASN A 124 2.79 2.39 -10.78
CA ASN A 124 3.71 3.22 -10.03
C ASN A 124 3.05 3.60 -8.70
N GLY A 125 3.74 3.45 -7.59
CA GLY A 125 3.16 3.85 -6.31
C GLY A 125 4.00 3.61 -5.09
N ASN A 126 3.34 3.64 -3.93
CA ASN A 126 3.96 3.38 -2.63
C ASN A 126 5.24 4.24 -2.39
N GLY A 127 5.16 5.52 -2.77
CA GLY A 127 6.29 6.43 -2.77
C GLY A 127 6.64 6.99 -1.38
N VAL A 128 7.89 7.39 -1.18
CA VAL A 128 8.42 8.03 0.02
C VAL A 128 9.29 9.22 -0.33
N TYR A 129 9.22 10.29 0.48
CA TYR A 129 10.12 11.44 0.35
C TYR A 129 11.50 11.13 0.90
N HIS A 130 12.54 11.56 0.18
CA HIS A 130 13.85 11.77 0.79
C HIS A 130 13.83 13.02 1.68
N SER A 131 14.62 13.02 2.75
CA SER A 131 14.65 14.13 3.74
C SER A 131 15.05 15.48 3.14
N SER A 132 15.85 15.48 2.06
CA SER A 132 16.20 16.71 1.33
C SER A 132 15.05 17.30 0.52
N LYS A 133 13.94 16.55 0.31
CA LYS A 133 12.80 16.88 -0.57
C LYS A 133 13.11 16.98 -2.06
N ASN A 134 14.38 16.80 -2.45
CA ASN A 134 14.77 16.83 -3.86
C ASN A 134 14.34 15.55 -4.60
N TYR A 135 14.09 14.47 -3.87
CA TYR A 135 13.82 13.15 -4.43
C TYR A 135 12.62 12.49 -3.77
N ILE A 136 11.88 11.76 -4.59
CA ILE A 136 10.81 10.85 -4.20
C ILE A 136 11.19 9.47 -4.72
N ILE A 137 11.18 8.48 -3.84
CA ILE A 137 11.49 7.09 -4.18
C ILE A 137 10.19 6.32 -4.21
N PHE A 138 9.99 5.48 -5.22
CA PHE A 138 8.74 4.74 -5.42
C PHE A 138 9.04 3.40 -6.10
N ILE A 139 8.03 2.54 -6.15
CA ILE A 139 8.11 1.29 -6.92
C ILE A 139 7.46 1.48 -8.29
N SER A 140 8.09 0.93 -9.32
CA SER A 140 7.58 0.94 -10.70
C SER A 140 7.61 -0.48 -11.27
N GLU A 141 6.48 -0.92 -11.80
CA GLU A 141 6.33 -2.19 -12.50
C GLU A 141 7.18 -2.23 -13.77
N GLU A 142 7.92 -3.32 -13.96
CA GLU A 142 8.68 -3.58 -15.18
C GLU A 142 7.82 -4.21 -16.26
N SER A 143 8.07 -3.91 -17.54
CA SER A 143 7.32 -4.52 -18.64
C SER A 143 7.81 -5.91 -19.03
N GLY A 144 6.95 -6.65 -19.73
CA GLY A 144 7.21 -7.97 -20.28
C GLY A 144 7.43 -9.02 -19.19
N HIS A 145 6.82 -8.88 -18.02
CA HIS A 145 6.92 -9.90 -16.96
C HIS A 145 5.95 -11.07 -17.23
N TYR A 146 6.09 -12.13 -16.44
CA TYR A 146 5.13 -13.24 -16.51
C TYR A 146 3.73 -12.74 -16.14
N LEU A 147 2.72 -13.03 -16.99
CA LEU A 147 1.36 -12.47 -16.89
C LEU A 147 1.32 -10.93 -17.00
N ASP A 148 2.07 -10.37 -17.98
CA ASP A 148 2.22 -8.91 -18.21
C ASP A 148 0.91 -8.13 -18.42
N ASP A 149 -0.17 -8.81 -18.82
CA ASP A 149 -1.49 -8.22 -19.02
C ASP A 149 -2.31 -8.14 -17.71
N ASP A 150 -1.87 -8.83 -16.66
CA ASP A 150 -2.52 -8.81 -15.34
C ASP A 150 -2.00 -7.65 -14.49
N LYS A 151 -2.65 -6.50 -14.66
CA LYS A 151 -2.36 -5.23 -13.98
C LYS A 151 -2.49 -5.29 -12.45
N TRP A 152 -3.06 -6.36 -11.90
CA TRP A 152 -3.30 -6.48 -10.46
C TRP A 152 -2.14 -7.10 -9.72
N LEU A 153 -1.27 -7.86 -10.40
CA LEU A 153 -0.13 -8.52 -9.77
C LEU A 153 0.88 -7.51 -9.23
N ALA A 154 1.09 -6.43 -9.96
CA ALA A 154 2.00 -5.36 -9.62
C ALA A 154 1.31 -4.16 -8.94
N ASP A 155 0.10 -4.34 -8.37
CA ASP A 155 -0.51 -3.29 -7.54
C ASP A 155 0.52 -2.77 -6.52
N PRO A 156 0.63 -1.45 -6.26
CA PRO A 156 1.70 -0.95 -5.42
C PRO A 156 1.71 -1.45 -3.96
N GLY A 157 0.65 -2.14 -3.50
CA GLY A 157 0.60 -2.82 -2.20
C GLY A 157 1.17 -4.24 -2.22
N ILE A 158 1.35 -4.82 -3.40
CA ILE A 158 1.93 -6.15 -3.62
C ILE A 158 3.33 -6.03 -4.21
N GLY A 159 3.50 -5.12 -5.17
CA GLY A 159 4.77 -4.76 -5.78
C GLY A 159 5.47 -5.87 -6.57
N LEU A 160 4.75 -6.89 -7.05
CA LEU A 160 5.37 -7.90 -7.91
C LEU A 160 5.95 -7.24 -9.16
N PHE A 161 7.06 -7.81 -9.62
CA PHE A 161 7.74 -7.40 -10.83
C PHE A 161 8.17 -5.93 -10.85
N SER A 162 8.31 -5.31 -9.66
CA SER A 162 8.62 -3.89 -9.53
C SER A 162 10.06 -3.66 -9.06
N ASN A 163 10.67 -2.59 -9.58
CA ASN A 163 11.94 -2.05 -9.12
C ASN A 163 11.75 -0.72 -8.40
N LEU A 164 12.76 -0.31 -7.63
CA LEU A 164 12.82 1.02 -7.06
C LEU A 164 13.21 2.03 -8.14
N TYR A 165 12.51 3.15 -8.16
CA TYR A 165 12.79 4.32 -8.99
C TYR A 165 12.87 5.56 -8.10
N ALA A 166 13.64 6.55 -8.55
CA ALA A 166 13.62 7.91 -8.01
C ALA A 166 13.02 8.86 -9.04
N THR A 167 12.36 9.92 -8.57
CA THR A 167 12.03 11.10 -9.38
C THR A 167 12.29 12.38 -8.59
N ASP A 168 12.45 13.49 -9.30
CA ASP A 168 12.43 14.81 -8.65
C ASP A 168 10.99 15.26 -8.35
N PHE A 169 10.83 16.29 -7.52
CA PHE A 169 9.50 16.74 -7.10
C PHE A 169 8.59 17.18 -8.25
N SER A 170 9.16 17.50 -9.41
CA SER A 170 8.40 17.92 -10.60
C SER A 170 7.93 16.76 -11.48
N GLY A 171 8.44 15.53 -11.23
CA GLY A 171 8.22 14.39 -12.11
C GLY A 171 8.88 14.57 -13.49
N SER A 172 9.98 15.33 -13.56
CA SER A 172 10.63 15.66 -14.85
C SER A 172 11.77 14.71 -15.20
N ARG A 173 12.32 14.02 -14.21
CA ARG A 173 13.44 13.08 -14.36
C ARG A 173 13.18 11.84 -13.55
N PHE A 174 13.62 10.70 -14.07
CA PHE A 174 13.44 9.40 -13.45
C PHE A 174 14.75 8.62 -13.49
N TRP A 175 15.02 7.90 -12.40
CA TRP A 175 16.22 7.07 -12.27
C TRP A 175 15.83 5.72 -11.71
N LYS A 176 16.07 4.66 -12.48
CA LYS A 176 15.94 3.28 -11.97
C LYS A 176 17.05 3.03 -10.96
N LEU A 177 16.68 2.68 -9.73
CA LEU A 177 17.59 2.52 -8.59
C LEU A 177 18.00 1.07 -8.34
N THR A 178 17.15 0.11 -8.73
CA THR A 178 17.44 -1.32 -8.64
C THR A 178 17.19 -1.99 -9.97
N ASP A 179 17.90 -3.10 -10.23
CA ASP A 179 17.68 -3.96 -11.39
C ASP A 179 17.49 -5.40 -10.94
N ILE A 180 16.38 -5.63 -10.22
CA ILE A 180 15.98 -6.94 -9.72
C ILE A 180 15.52 -7.79 -10.92
N PRO A 181 16.03 -9.02 -11.09
CA PRO A 181 15.58 -9.91 -12.15
C PRO A 181 14.07 -10.14 -12.10
N ILE A 182 13.43 -10.02 -13.26
CA ILE A 182 11.98 -10.15 -13.41
C ILE A 182 11.65 -11.47 -14.10
N LYS A 183 10.74 -12.23 -13.51
CA LYS A 183 10.22 -13.46 -14.09
C LYS A 183 9.56 -13.19 -15.44
N LYS A 184 9.88 -14.00 -16.45
CA LYS A 184 9.36 -13.89 -17.82
C LYS A 184 8.43 -15.05 -18.19
N ALA A 185 8.67 -16.25 -17.66
CA ALA A 185 7.88 -17.44 -18.00
C ALA A 185 7.79 -18.46 -16.86
N LEU A 186 6.84 -19.40 -16.97
CA LEU A 186 6.86 -20.60 -16.15
C LEU A 186 8.14 -21.40 -16.46
N GLY A 187 8.88 -21.78 -15.41
CA GLY A 187 10.09 -22.62 -15.54
C GLY A 187 11.39 -21.89 -15.91
N ASP A 188 11.41 -20.56 -16.02
CA ASP A 188 12.64 -19.78 -16.30
C ASP A 188 13.65 -19.71 -15.13
N GLY A 189 13.35 -20.36 -14.01
CA GLY A 189 14.20 -20.36 -12.81
C GLY A 189 14.21 -19.05 -12.03
N ILE A 190 13.50 -18.01 -12.49
CA ILE A 190 13.39 -16.71 -11.81
C ILE A 190 12.13 -16.71 -10.92
N PRO A 191 12.24 -16.41 -9.61
CA PRO A 191 11.07 -16.28 -8.75
C PRO A 191 10.26 -15.03 -9.13
N ALA A 192 8.95 -15.04 -8.82
CA ALA A 192 8.16 -13.81 -8.88
C ALA A 192 8.55 -12.92 -7.70
N THR A 193 9.50 -12.02 -7.93
CA THR A 193 10.03 -11.07 -6.94
C THR A 193 9.09 -9.89 -6.78
N ALA A 194 9.15 -9.26 -5.61
CA ALA A 194 8.41 -8.03 -5.32
C ALA A 194 9.28 -7.05 -4.54
N THR A 195 9.00 -5.76 -4.73
CA THR A 195 9.58 -4.65 -3.97
C THR A 195 8.43 -3.81 -3.46
N VAL A 196 8.36 -3.58 -2.15
CA VAL A 196 7.33 -2.73 -1.52
C VAL A 196 7.89 -1.98 -0.33
N ASN A 197 7.12 -1.00 0.13
CA ASN A 197 7.30 -0.18 1.31
C ASN A 197 8.71 0.40 1.46
N PRO A 198 9.16 1.27 0.54
CA PRO A 198 10.40 2.01 0.74
C PRO A 198 10.25 3.01 1.90
N HIS A 199 11.30 3.10 2.72
CA HIS A 199 11.41 4.04 3.83
C HIS A 199 12.84 4.53 4.00
N PHE A 200 13.00 5.79 4.36
CA PHE A 200 14.29 6.29 4.81
C PHE A 200 14.43 6.17 6.33
N LEU A 201 15.56 5.65 6.77
CA LEU A 201 16.03 5.84 8.14
C LEU A 201 16.49 7.29 8.32
N LYS A 202 16.58 7.75 9.57
CA LYS A 202 17.03 9.09 9.97
C LYS A 202 18.44 9.42 9.46
N ASN A 203 19.28 8.40 9.24
CA ASN A 203 20.64 8.55 8.71
C ASN A 203 20.71 8.62 7.17
N GLY A 204 19.57 8.52 6.46
CA GLY A 204 19.50 8.54 4.99
C GLY A 204 19.65 7.17 4.31
N THR A 205 19.82 6.08 5.06
CA THR A 205 19.75 4.72 4.49
C THR A 205 18.32 4.43 4.02
N LEU A 206 18.18 3.95 2.79
CA LEU A 206 16.90 3.48 2.24
C LEU A 206 16.70 2.01 2.63
N ILE A 207 15.54 1.71 3.21
CA ILE A 207 15.05 0.36 3.51
C ILE A 207 13.89 0.04 2.58
N TRP A 208 13.78 -1.21 2.15
CA TRP A 208 12.58 -1.72 1.48
C TRP A 208 12.35 -3.19 1.81
N THR A 209 11.11 -3.60 1.60
CA THR A 209 10.66 -4.97 1.77
C THR A 209 10.74 -5.70 0.42
N GLU A 210 11.39 -6.86 0.39
CA GLU A 210 11.61 -7.64 -0.84
C GLU A 210 11.07 -9.06 -0.69
N ARG A 211 10.20 -9.48 -1.64
CA ARG A 211 9.92 -10.90 -1.85
C ARG A 211 11.01 -11.47 -2.75
N TYR A 212 11.71 -12.48 -2.26
CA TYR A 212 12.89 -13.01 -2.95
C TYR A 212 12.74 -14.48 -3.39
N ALA A 213 11.73 -15.19 -2.90
CA ALA A 213 11.51 -16.59 -3.25
C ALA A 213 10.06 -17.03 -3.01
N GLU A 214 9.71 -18.20 -3.55
CA GLU A 214 8.44 -18.91 -3.32
C GLU A 214 7.19 -18.07 -3.63
N GLY A 215 6.02 -18.53 -3.18
CA GLY A 215 4.71 -17.91 -3.30
C GLY A 215 3.81 -18.52 -4.36
N GLY A 216 2.52 -18.19 -4.34
CA GLY A 216 1.48 -18.81 -5.15
C GLY A 216 0.21 -19.09 -4.34
N ASN A 217 -0.50 -20.18 -4.64
CA ASN A 217 -1.79 -20.53 -4.04
C ASN A 217 -1.79 -20.46 -2.50
N LEU A 218 -2.40 -19.41 -1.93
CA LEU A 218 -2.47 -19.14 -0.49
C LEU A 218 -1.09 -19.13 0.21
N ASN A 219 -0.06 -18.67 -0.51
CA ASN A 219 1.29 -18.47 0.03
C ASN A 219 1.86 -17.16 -0.53
N TRP A 220 2.17 -16.22 0.35
CA TRP A 220 2.67 -14.89 -0.02
C TRP A 220 4.13 -14.88 -0.44
N GLY A 221 4.84 -15.99 -0.31
CA GLY A 221 6.26 -16.14 -0.61
C GLY A 221 7.15 -15.82 0.59
N LYS A 222 8.46 -15.81 0.36
CA LYS A 222 9.47 -15.47 1.37
C LYS A 222 9.94 -14.04 1.19
N TRP A 223 9.87 -13.30 2.28
CA TRP A 223 10.14 -11.87 2.35
C TRP A 223 11.30 -11.56 3.28
N ARG A 224 12.00 -10.48 3.00
CA ARG A 224 13.14 -9.98 3.78
C ARG A 224 13.23 -8.47 3.68
N LEU A 225 13.99 -7.86 4.60
CA LEU A 225 14.32 -6.45 4.56
C LEU A 225 15.66 -6.23 3.88
N LYS A 226 15.67 -5.28 2.95
CA LYS A 226 16.84 -4.83 2.21
C LYS A 226 17.18 -3.41 2.60
N ALA A 227 18.46 -3.07 2.54
CA ALA A 227 18.96 -1.73 2.80
C ALA A 227 19.99 -1.32 1.75
N ALA A 228 20.07 -0.03 1.46
CA ALA A 228 21.13 0.57 0.67
C ALA A 228 21.37 2.02 1.13
N ASP A 229 22.58 2.51 0.92
CA ASP A 229 22.89 3.91 1.19
C ASP A 229 22.47 4.71 -0.04
N PHE A 230 21.61 5.71 0.16
CA PHE A 230 21.16 6.60 -0.89
C PHE A 230 22.16 7.74 -1.03
N VAL A 231 22.73 7.88 -2.23
CA VAL A 231 23.73 8.92 -2.51
C VAL A 231 23.38 9.65 -3.78
N GLU A 232 23.75 10.92 -3.84
CA GLU A 232 23.65 11.75 -5.03
C GLU A 232 25.05 12.04 -5.55
N GLU A 233 25.29 11.76 -6.84
CA GLU A 233 26.51 12.13 -7.53
C GLU A 233 26.17 12.92 -8.80
N ASN A 234 26.63 14.17 -8.87
CA ASN A 234 26.39 15.07 -10.02
C ASN A 234 24.90 15.21 -10.39
N GLY A 235 24.01 15.31 -9.39
CA GLY A 235 22.56 15.43 -9.62
C GLY A 235 21.85 14.12 -9.94
N VAL A 236 22.54 12.98 -9.88
CA VAL A 236 22.00 11.65 -10.16
C VAL A 236 21.89 10.85 -8.85
N PRO A 237 20.67 10.49 -8.40
CA PRO A 237 20.49 9.62 -7.25
C PRO A 237 20.84 8.18 -7.62
N LYS A 238 21.48 7.47 -6.69
CA LYS A 238 21.79 6.04 -6.82
C LYS A 238 21.82 5.35 -5.46
N LEU A 239 21.74 4.02 -5.49
CA LEU A 239 21.90 3.16 -4.33
C LEU A 239 23.28 2.51 -4.35
N ILE A 240 23.98 2.56 -3.22
CA ILE A 240 25.24 1.83 -3.01
C ILE A 240 25.14 0.94 -1.78
N ASN A 241 26.06 -0.02 -1.65
CA ASN A 241 26.14 -0.94 -0.50
C ASN A 241 24.83 -1.70 -0.20
N THR A 242 24.12 -2.09 -1.26
CA THR A 242 22.88 -2.85 -1.18
C THR A 242 23.09 -4.19 -0.48
N ARG A 243 22.31 -4.45 0.57
CA ARG A 243 22.47 -5.60 1.47
C ARG A 243 21.13 -6.09 2.02
N VAL A 244 21.09 -7.35 2.44
CA VAL A 244 20.00 -7.89 3.26
C VAL A 244 20.32 -7.54 4.70
N VAL A 245 19.36 -6.94 5.42
CA VAL A 245 19.54 -6.56 6.83
C VAL A 245 18.73 -7.41 7.78
N TYR A 246 17.65 -8.03 7.32
CA TYR A 246 16.85 -8.93 8.13
C TYR A 246 16.10 -9.95 7.25
N THR A 247 16.14 -11.22 7.65
CA THR A 247 15.30 -12.30 7.10
C THR A 247 14.61 -12.99 8.27
N PRO A 248 13.28 -13.19 8.23
CA PRO A 248 12.57 -13.89 9.29
C PRO A 248 13.14 -15.29 9.54
N ALA A 249 13.39 -15.61 10.82
CA ALA A 249 13.76 -16.97 11.23
C ALA A 249 12.53 -17.89 11.33
N ASN A 250 11.37 -17.32 11.66
CA ASN A 250 10.07 -17.98 11.67
C ASN A 250 9.10 -17.18 10.81
N GLY A 251 8.09 -17.86 10.26
CA GLY A 251 7.18 -17.26 9.28
C GLY A 251 7.87 -17.03 7.93
N ASN A 252 7.20 -16.31 7.06
CA ASN A 252 7.64 -16.07 5.68
C ASN A 252 7.46 -14.61 5.23
N TYR A 253 6.65 -13.82 5.95
CA TYR A 253 6.35 -12.44 5.61
C TYR A 253 6.86 -11.49 6.68
N VAL A 254 7.59 -10.46 6.24
CA VAL A 254 7.99 -9.30 7.04
C VAL A 254 7.91 -8.07 6.16
N THR A 255 7.48 -6.95 6.75
CA THR A 255 7.52 -5.65 6.10
C THR A 255 7.97 -4.57 7.07
N PHE A 256 8.86 -3.69 6.61
CA PHE A 256 9.37 -2.57 7.40
C PHE A 256 8.32 -1.47 7.50
N MET A 257 8.11 -0.93 8.70
CA MET A 257 7.07 0.10 8.94
C MET A 257 7.64 1.43 9.42
N GLY A 258 8.77 1.44 10.12
CA GLY A 258 9.41 2.67 10.54
C GLY A 258 10.56 2.47 11.52
N GLU A 259 11.33 3.55 11.71
CA GLU A 259 12.44 3.59 12.67
C GLU A 259 12.02 4.30 13.96
N LEU A 260 11.95 3.57 15.08
CA LEU A 260 11.78 4.21 16.40
C LEU A 260 13.08 4.92 16.80
N ASP A 261 14.18 4.18 16.74
CA ASP A 261 15.53 4.64 16.99
C ASP A 261 16.54 3.81 16.19
N SER A 262 17.83 4.11 16.32
CA SER A 262 18.90 3.51 15.50
C SER A 262 18.98 1.99 15.59
N ASP A 263 18.44 1.42 16.67
CA ASP A 263 18.56 0.00 16.97
C ASP A 263 17.23 -0.72 16.88
N ASN A 264 16.11 0.00 16.99
CA ASN A 264 14.78 -0.57 17.12
C ASN A 264 13.88 -0.09 15.97
N TRP A 265 13.43 -1.05 15.17
CA TRP A 265 12.56 -0.83 14.02
C TRP A 265 11.19 -1.42 14.28
N VAL A 266 10.14 -0.78 13.78
CA VAL A 266 8.81 -1.38 13.72
C VAL A 266 8.71 -2.18 12.42
N VAL A 267 8.26 -3.42 12.56
CA VAL A 267 7.98 -4.31 11.43
C VAL A 267 6.63 -4.99 11.67
N SER A 268 5.97 -5.40 10.60
CA SER A 268 4.78 -6.24 10.67
C SER A 268 5.03 -7.56 9.96
N GLY A 269 4.32 -8.61 10.35
CA GLY A 269 4.37 -9.89 9.66
C GLY A 269 3.95 -11.08 10.51
N ASN A 270 4.28 -12.29 10.06
CA ASN A 270 3.97 -13.54 10.76
C ASN A 270 5.18 -14.14 11.49
N LEU A 271 5.91 -13.29 12.23
CA LEU A 271 7.28 -13.57 12.67
C LEU A 271 7.42 -14.54 13.85
N ASN A 272 6.30 -14.99 14.44
CA ASN A 272 6.27 -16.12 15.39
C ASN A 272 5.89 -17.44 14.70
N GLY A 273 5.79 -17.48 13.37
CA GLY A 273 5.38 -18.66 12.62
C GLY A 273 3.86 -18.85 12.52
N GLN A 274 3.09 -17.79 12.81
CA GLN A 274 1.65 -17.81 12.63
C GLN A 274 1.24 -17.76 11.13
N HIS A 275 -0.06 -17.85 10.86
CA HIS A 275 -0.59 -17.81 9.49
C HIS A 275 -0.28 -16.46 8.82
N GLU A 276 -0.09 -16.41 7.51
CA GLU A 276 0.22 -15.16 6.79
C GLU A 276 -0.92 -14.12 6.80
N TYR A 277 -2.15 -14.54 7.11
CA TYR A 277 -3.31 -13.65 7.32
C TYR A 277 -3.49 -13.24 8.79
N GLY A 278 -2.71 -13.86 9.68
CA GLY A 278 -2.65 -13.55 11.10
C GLY A 278 -1.35 -12.81 11.37
N MET A 279 -1.35 -11.49 11.35
CA MET A 279 -0.12 -10.70 11.43
C MET A 279 -0.14 -9.82 12.64
N ASP A 280 1.06 -9.64 13.20
CA ASP A 280 1.27 -8.83 14.39
C ASP A 280 2.21 -7.67 14.09
N GLN A 281 2.21 -6.69 14.99
CA GLN A 281 3.21 -5.63 15.04
C GLN A 281 4.38 -6.04 15.94
N TYR A 282 5.60 -5.72 15.52
CA TYR A 282 6.82 -6.07 16.24
C TYR A 282 7.76 -4.88 16.38
N VAL A 283 8.54 -4.89 17.46
CA VAL A 283 9.81 -4.17 17.51
C VAL A 283 10.94 -5.16 17.25
N LEU A 284 11.68 -4.92 16.16
CA LEU A 284 12.91 -5.61 15.81
C LEU A 284 14.10 -4.81 16.32
N ASN A 285 14.92 -5.43 17.17
CA ASN A 285 16.26 -4.91 17.45
C ASN A 285 17.21 -5.36 16.34
N ILE A 286 17.68 -4.43 15.51
CA ILE A 286 18.47 -4.77 14.32
C ILE A 286 19.90 -5.21 14.65
N ARG A 287 20.43 -4.87 15.84
CA ARG A 287 21.80 -5.23 16.22
C ARG A 287 21.95 -6.71 16.55
N ASN A 288 20.96 -7.28 17.22
CA ASN A 288 21.00 -8.67 17.69
C ASN A 288 19.92 -9.57 17.08
N GLY A 289 19.00 -9.01 16.28
CA GLY A 289 17.90 -9.73 15.64
C GLY A 289 16.74 -10.09 16.57
N SER A 290 16.72 -9.61 17.82
CA SER A 290 15.66 -9.93 18.76
C SER A 290 14.34 -9.26 18.36
N LEU A 291 13.24 -10.01 18.46
CA LEU A 291 11.89 -9.54 18.17
C LEU A 291 11.07 -9.45 19.45
N LYS A 292 10.35 -8.35 19.62
CA LYS A 292 9.29 -8.20 20.60
C LYS A 292 7.95 -8.06 19.88
N ASN A 293 7.07 -9.05 20.05
CA ASN A 293 5.69 -8.97 19.56
C ASN A 293 4.90 -7.97 20.42
N LEU A 294 4.33 -6.95 19.80
CA LEU A 294 3.58 -5.88 20.47
C LEU A 294 2.10 -6.19 20.58
N THR A 295 1.56 -6.96 19.64
CA THR A 295 0.13 -7.22 19.57
C THR A 295 -0.21 -8.62 20.07
N ASN A 296 0.54 -9.64 19.67
CA ASN A 296 0.40 -11.01 20.15
C ASN A 296 -1.03 -11.53 19.99
N THR A 297 -1.56 -11.33 18.79
CA THR A 297 -2.94 -11.57 18.38
C THR A 297 -2.97 -12.29 17.03
N PRO A 298 -2.37 -13.50 16.95
CA PRO A 298 -2.07 -14.20 15.68
C PRO A 298 -3.31 -14.64 14.88
N GLU A 299 -4.52 -14.47 15.41
CA GLU A 299 -5.80 -14.70 14.74
C GLU A 299 -6.35 -13.46 14.01
N TYR A 300 -5.68 -12.32 14.17
CA TYR A 300 -6.06 -11.03 13.60
C TYR A 300 -5.02 -10.54 12.59
N TRP A 301 -5.47 -9.70 11.66
CA TRP A 301 -4.61 -9.06 10.68
C TRP A 301 -4.25 -7.66 11.17
N GLU A 302 -3.00 -7.48 11.60
CA GLU A 302 -2.47 -6.21 12.05
C GLU A 302 -1.22 -5.84 11.23
N GLU A 303 -1.30 -4.78 10.41
CA GLU A 303 -0.23 -4.39 9.48
C GLU A 303 -0.20 -2.86 9.26
N ASP A 304 0.62 -2.42 8.31
CA ASP A 304 0.67 -1.06 7.77
C ASP A 304 0.75 0.02 8.84
N SER A 305 1.71 -0.15 9.74
CA SER A 305 1.92 0.80 10.82
C SER A 305 2.68 2.05 10.40
N SER A 306 2.39 3.15 11.09
CA SER A 306 3.05 4.45 10.99
C SER A 306 3.45 4.94 12.39
N LEU A 307 4.44 5.81 12.43
CA LEU A 307 4.99 6.33 13.68
C LEU A 307 4.54 7.77 13.91
N THR A 308 4.08 8.05 15.14
CA THR A 308 3.92 9.43 15.60
C THR A 308 5.29 10.04 15.92
N PRO A 309 5.41 11.39 15.98
CA PRO A 309 6.65 12.03 16.42
C PRO A 309 7.11 11.61 17.82
N SER A 310 6.18 11.28 18.72
CA SER A 310 6.47 10.71 20.04
C SER A 310 6.85 9.23 20.05
N GLY A 311 6.84 8.55 18.90
CA GLY A 311 7.19 7.14 18.78
C GLY A 311 6.07 6.17 19.18
N LYS A 312 4.82 6.63 19.17
CA LYS A 312 3.66 5.72 19.19
C LYS A 312 3.47 5.11 17.82
N ILE A 313 2.83 3.95 17.80
CA ILE A 313 2.66 3.11 16.61
C ILE A 313 1.18 3.07 16.29
N VAL A 314 0.79 3.68 15.18
CA VAL A 314 -0.57 3.61 14.63
C VAL A 314 -0.62 2.51 13.59
N TYR A 315 -1.60 1.62 13.62
CA TYR A 315 -1.67 0.46 12.72
C TYR A 315 -3.12 0.11 12.42
N MET A 316 -3.38 -0.64 11.33
CA MET A 316 -4.72 -1.16 11.07
C MET A 316 -4.91 -2.51 11.76
N SER A 317 -6.14 -2.80 12.20
CA SER A 317 -6.49 -4.11 12.77
C SER A 317 -7.95 -4.46 12.49
N ASN A 318 -8.21 -5.77 12.36
CA ASN A 318 -9.56 -6.33 12.31
C ASN A 318 -10.03 -6.94 13.64
N ILE A 319 -9.37 -6.62 14.77
CA ILE A 319 -9.67 -7.24 16.07
C ILE A 319 -11.13 -7.08 16.52
N ASP A 320 -11.73 -5.92 16.24
CA ASP A 320 -13.13 -5.61 16.52
C ASP A 320 -14.07 -5.89 15.33
N SER A 321 -13.62 -6.59 14.29
CA SER A 321 -14.50 -6.96 13.19
C SER A 321 -15.58 -7.93 13.67
N GLN A 322 -16.82 -7.73 13.23
CA GLN A 322 -17.88 -8.72 13.45
C GLN A 322 -17.62 -10.06 12.72
N TYR A 323 -16.67 -10.07 11.78
CA TYR A 323 -16.30 -11.23 11.00
C TYR A 323 -14.97 -11.80 11.49
N LYS A 324 -14.95 -13.11 11.74
CA LYS A 324 -13.71 -13.83 12.04
C LYS A 324 -13.04 -14.28 10.75
N PHE A 325 -11.71 -14.17 10.71
CA PHE A 325 -10.92 -14.68 9.61
C PHE A 325 -10.89 -16.21 9.63
N ASP A 326 -11.16 -16.81 8.48
CA ASP A 326 -11.02 -18.23 8.19
C ASP A 326 -9.74 -18.42 7.38
N PHE A 327 -8.66 -18.81 8.07
CA PHE A 327 -7.35 -19.03 7.45
C PHE A 327 -7.31 -20.18 6.44
N THR A 328 -8.40 -20.96 6.30
CA THR A 328 -8.49 -22.01 5.25
C THR A 328 -9.00 -21.48 3.91
N LYS A 329 -9.48 -20.23 3.87
CA LYS A 329 -10.03 -19.58 2.67
C LYS A 329 -9.12 -18.47 2.19
N ASP A 330 -9.23 -18.16 0.90
CA ASP A 330 -8.61 -16.96 0.34
C ASP A 330 -9.14 -15.73 1.07
N TRP A 331 -8.22 -14.92 1.56
CA TRP A 331 -8.46 -13.73 2.35
C TRP A 331 -9.28 -12.68 1.57
N VAL A 332 -9.12 -12.60 0.24
CA VAL A 332 -9.80 -11.59 -0.59
C VAL A 332 -11.31 -11.81 -0.65
N ILE A 333 -11.74 -13.07 -0.54
CA ILE A 333 -13.15 -13.43 -0.57
C ILE A 333 -13.78 -13.47 0.83
N GLN A 334 -13.08 -13.03 1.89
CA GLN A 334 -13.59 -13.02 3.27
C GLN A 334 -14.05 -11.64 3.71
N LYS A 335 -15.15 -11.60 4.46
CA LYS A 335 -15.74 -10.32 4.88
C LYS A 335 -14.87 -9.84 6.00
N VAL A 336 -14.46 -8.58 5.93
CA VAL A 336 -13.56 -8.02 6.91
C VAL A 336 -13.87 -6.54 7.08
N GLU A 337 -13.82 -6.11 8.33
CA GLU A 337 -13.88 -4.72 8.73
C GLU A 337 -12.58 -4.40 9.46
N ARG A 338 -12.07 -3.20 9.28
CA ARG A 338 -10.82 -2.78 9.90
C ARG A 338 -10.88 -1.34 10.34
N ASP A 339 -10.27 -1.09 11.48
CA ASP A 339 -10.11 0.23 12.08
C ASP A 339 -8.63 0.49 12.38
N TYR A 340 -8.30 1.77 12.58
CA TYR A 340 -6.98 2.16 13.07
C TYR A 340 -6.90 2.03 14.58
N TYR A 341 -5.76 1.58 15.06
CA TYR A 341 -5.39 1.42 16.46
C TYR A 341 -4.08 2.13 16.72
N ILE A 342 -3.79 2.41 17.99
CA ILE A 342 -2.51 2.95 18.43
C ILE A 342 -2.01 2.18 19.64
N THR A 343 -0.69 1.97 19.70
CA THR A 343 0.01 1.41 20.86
C THR A 343 1.32 2.14 21.11
N ASP A 344 1.92 1.90 22.27
CA ASP A 344 3.26 2.37 22.57
C ASP A 344 4.34 1.40 22.06
N ARG A 345 5.60 1.82 22.08
CA ARG A 345 6.74 0.97 21.69
C ARG A 345 6.92 -0.31 22.51
N ASN A 346 6.19 -0.44 23.62
CA ASN A 346 6.25 -1.57 24.52
C ASN A 346 5.10 -2.57 24.30
N GLY A 347 4.14 -2.26 23.42
CA GLY A 347 2.95 -3.10 23.23
C GLY A 347 2.01 -3.02 24.43
N GLY A 348 2.02 -1.89 25.14
CA GLY A 348 1.19 -1.62 26.32
C GLY A 348 -0.30 -1.48 25.98
N GLN A 349 -0.95 -0.45 26.52
CA GLN A 349 -2.37 -0.22 26.25
C GLN A 349 -2.59 0.05 24.75
N LYS A 350 -3.38 -0.82 24.12
CA LYS A 350 -3.85 -0.66 22.75
C LYS A 350 -5.15 0.13 22.76
N GLU A 351 -5.21 1.20 21.98
CA GLU A 351 -6.36 2.09 21.91
C GLU A 351 -6.88 2.10 20.47
N ARG A 352 -8.19 1.83 20.28
CA ARG A 352 -8.86 1.98 18.99
C ARG A 352 -9.02 3.47 18.67
N LEU A 353 -8.52 3.90 17.52
CA LEU A 353 -8.59 5.28 17.07
C LEU A 353 -9.85 5.58 16.27
N THR A 354 -10.30 4.65 15.43
CA THR A 354 -11.48 4.84 14.57
C THR A 354 -12.54 3.80 14.83
N PHE A 355 -13.80 4.18 14.65
CA PHE A 355 -14.97 3.33 14.87
C PHE A 355 -15.84 3.28 13.62
N PHE A 356 -15.22 3.14 12.44
CA PHE A 356 -15.90 3.23 11.15
C PHE A 356 -17.01 2.21 10.98
N ASN A 357 -16.88 1.07 11.67
CA ASN A 357 -17.78 -0.07 11.55
C ASN A 357 -18.69 -0.27 12.77
N GLU A 358 -18.48 0.48 13.86
CA GLU A 358 -19.21 0.33 15.13
C GLU A 358 -20.62 0.94 15.06
N PRO A 359 -21.69 0.19 15.33
CA PRO A 359 -23.04 0.75 15.42
C PRO A 359 -23.14 1.88 16.46
N GLY A 360 -23.64 3.04 16.06
CA GLY A 360 -23.83 4.19 16.94
C GLY A 360 -22.62 5.12 17.08
N ALA A 361 -21.46 4.77 16.52
CA ALA A 361 -20.32 5.69 16.47
C ALA A 361 -20.60 6.87 15.51
N VAL A 362 -19.99 8.02 15.81
CA VAL A 362 -20.17 9.27 15.03
C VAL A 362 -19.67 9.12 13.60
N GLU A 363 -18.56 8.40 13.42
CA GLU A 363 -17.92 8.13 12.14
C GLU A 363 -18.41 6.84 11.44
N LYS A 364 -19.47 6.20 11.96
CA LYS A 364 -20.00 4.96 11.38
C LYS A 364 -20.41 5.19 9.93
N SER A 365 -19.87 4.38 9.03
CA SER A 365 -20.29 4.32 7.63
C SER A 365 -21.49 3.39 7.43
N GLU A 366 -22.32 3.72 6.45
CA GLU A 366 -23.37 2.81 5.93
C GLU A 366 -22.78 1.57 5.24
N TYR A 367 -21.53 1.68 4.77
CA TYR A 367 -20.78 0.61 4.12
C TYR A 367 -19.75 0.02 5.08
N ALA A 368 -19.28 -1.20 4.79
CA ALA A 368 -18.14 -1.75 5.50
C ALA A 368 -16.88 -0.98 5.12
N ILE A 369 -16.10 -0.60 6.13
CA ILE A 369 -14.85 0.13 5.99
C ILE A 369 -13.67 -0.77 6.34
N LEU A 370 -12.67 -0.74 5.46
CA LEU A 370 -11.41 -1.43 5.63
C LEU A 370 -10.30 -0.38 5.78
N SER A 371 -9.84 -0.12 7.00
CA SER A 371 -8.57 0.59 7.19
C SER A 371 -7.42 -0.21 6.57
N VAL A 372 -6.54 0.47 5.83
CA VAL A 372 -5.44 -0.18 5.09
C VAL A 372 -4.10 0.40 5.55
N ALA A 373 -3.71 1.57 5.05
CA ALA A 373 -2.40 2.16 5.36
C ALA A 373 -2.56 3.61 5.78
N ALA A 374 -1.73 4.08 6.71
CA ALA A 374 -1.73 5.47 7.16
C ALA A 374 -0.32 6.04 7.25
N ASP A 375 -0.26 7.36 7.34
CA ASP A 375 0.94 8.08 7.74
C ASP A 375 0.56 9.24 8.67
N ILE A 376 1.50 9.64 9.53
CA ILE A 376 1.32 10.71 10.51
C ILE A 376 2.15 11.91 10.08
N SER A 377 1.57 13.11 10.16
CA SER A 377 2.30 14.33 9.79
C SER A 377 3.49 14.54 10.73
N PRO A 378 4.59 15.18 10.26
CA PRO A 378 5.79 15.39 11.08
C PRO A 378 5.55 16.17 12.37
N ASP A 379 4.49 16.99 12.41
CA ASP A 379 4.07 17.74 13.60
C ASP A 379 3.09 16.96 14.50
N GLY A 380 2.69 15.74 14.13
CA GLY A 380 1.80 14.87 14.88
C GLY A 380 0.33 15.30 14.87
N LYS A 381 -0.02 16.35 14.11
CA LYS A 381 -1.36 16.97 14.12
C LYS A 381 -2.36 16.25 13.22
N TYR A 382 -1.88 15.60 12.17
CA TYR A 382 -2.71 14.95 11.17
C TYR A 382 -2.30 13.49 10.99
N MET A 383 -3.29 12.67 10.66
CA MET A 383 -3.11 11.36 10.05
C MET A 383 -3.79 11.37 8.69
N ALA A 384 -3.08 10.95 7.64
CA ALA A 384 -3.68 10.61 6.36
C ALA A 384 -3.81 9.09 6.32
N GLY A 385 -5.03 8.58 6.22
CA GLY A 385 -5.32 7.15 6.21
C GLY A 385 -5.97 6.70 4.92
N THR A 386 -5.65 5.51 4.45
CA THR A 386 -6.32 4.82 3.35
C THR A 386 -7.46 4.00 3.92
N VAL A 387 -8.66 4.20 3.42
CA VAL A 387 -9.82 3.37 3.77
C VAL A 387 -10.43 2.80 2.51
N GLY A 388 -10.67 1.49 2.49
CA GLY A 388 -11.48 0.83 1.48
C GLY A 388 -12.95 0.92 1.88
N VAL A 389 -13.77 1.53 1.02
CA VAL A 389 -15.23 1.52 1.16
C VAL A 389 -15.78 0.38 0.32
N GLN A 390 -16.35 -0.62 0.97
CA GLN A 390 -16.97 -1.76 0.28
C GLN A 390 -18.43 -1.45 -0.03
N PHE A 391 -18.71 -1.13 -1.30
CA PHE A 391 -20.08 -0.99 -1.78
C PHE A 391 -20.77 -2.35 -1.91
N GLY A 392 -22.10 -2.41 -1.87
CA GLY A 392 -22.89 -3.64 -2.01
C GLY A 392 -23.10 -4.44 -0.72
N ALA A 393 -24.01 -5.42 -0.74
CA ALA A 393 -24.41 -6.21 0.43
C ALA A 393 -24.43 -7.72 0.11
N GLY A 394 -24.28 -8.55 1.15
CA GLY A 394 -24.46 -10.00 1.01
C GLY A 394 -23.32 -10.73 0.29
N LYS A 395 -23.65 -11.55 -0.72
CA LYS A 395 -22.69 -12.29 -1.57
C LYS A 395 -22.20 -11.45 -2.75
N ASP A 396 -22.95 -10.40 -3.12
CA ASP A 396 -22.59 -9.43 -4.14
C ASP A 396 -21.72 -8.36 -3.51
N ARG A 397 -20.48 -8.75 -3.16
CA ARG A 397 -19.46 -7.78 -2.77
C ARG A 397 -19.32 -6.82 -3.93
N GLY A 398 -19.82 -5.61 -3.75
CA GLY A 398 -19.58 -4.57 -4.70
C GLY A 398 -18.12 -4.15 -4.66
N ARG A 399 -17.81 -3.28 -5.61
CA ARG A 399 -16.52 -2.61 -5.77
C ARG A 399 -16.02 -2.06 -4.43
N ILE A 400 -14.77 -2.34 -4.10
CA ILE A 400 -14.04 -1.62 -3.05
C ILE A 400 -13.44 -0.38 -3.70
N VAL A 401 -13.70 0.78 -3.11
CA VAL A 401 -13.07 2.04 -3.52
C VAL A 401 -12.16 2.49 -2.41
N LEU A 402 -10.87 2.62 -2.71
CA LEU A 402 -9.90 3.19 -1.78
C LEU A 402 -10.10 4.71 -1.73
N LYS A 403 -10.06 5.27 -0.53
CA LYS A 403 -10.18 6.70 -0.28
C LYS A 403 -9.10 7.11 0.69
N ILE A 404 -8.67 8.37 0.61
CA ILE A 404 -7.81 8.95 1.64
C ILE A 404 -8.67 9.80 2.57
N VAL A 405 -8.64 9.46 3.85
CA VAL A 405 -9.22 10.25 4.94
C VAL A 405 -8.12 11.05 5.64
N LEU A 406 -8.40 12.32 5.90
CA LEU A 406 -7.58 13.16 6.76
C LEU A 406 -8.24 13.25 8.13
N ILE A 407 -7.50 12.82 9.14
CA ILE A 407 -7.89 12.85 10.55
C ILE A 407 -7.03 13.91 11.23
N LYS A 408 -7.68 14.87 11.88
CA LYS A 408 -7.00 15.90 12.67
C LYS A 408 -7.13 15.55 14.14
N PHE A 409 -6.02 15.56 14.86
CA PHE A 409 -6.01 15.33 16.31
C PHE A 409 -6.17 16.65 17.07
N LYS A 410 -6.85 16.60 18.23
CA LYS A 410 -7.03 17.75 19.14
C LYS A 410 -5.70 18.22 19.72
N ASN A 411 -4.84 17.25 20.06
CA ASN A 411 -3.48 17.48 20.51
C ASN A 411 -2.54 16.67 19.63
N PRO A 412 -1.42 17.26 19.18
CA PRO A 412 -0.38 16.52 18.49
C PRO A 412 0.15 15.34 19.33
N PHE A 413 0.50 14.24 18.65
CA PHE A 413 1.06 13.05 19.29
C PHE A 413 2.51 13.14 19.67
#